data_AF-A0A2R4TJQ9-F1
#
_entry.id   AF-A0A2R4TJQ9-F1
#
_cell.length_a   1.000
_cell.length_b   1.000
_cell.length_c   1.000
_cell.angle_alpha   90.00
_cell.angle_beta   90.00
_cell.angle_gamma   90.00
#
_symmetry.space_group_name_H-M   'P 1'
#
loop_
_entity.id
_entity.type
_entity.pdbx_description
1 polymer ?
#
loop_
_entity_poly.entity_id
_entity_poly.type
_entity_poly.pdbx_seq_one_letter_code
_entity_poly.pdbx_strand_id
1 'polypeptide(L)' 'MSDFVLKIINEWRVAKASNGNEICVQIIPMKRQQNTLDGFKWVEVGKKIQLESGREVDFNLDGKSFYTDVNQLYRLI' A
#
# COMPACT_ATOMS: atom_id res chain seq x y z
N MET A 1 15.52 5.03 10.99
CA MET A 1 15.01 4.90 9.61
C MET A 1 15.17 6.27 8.96
N SER A 2 15.79 6.39 7.79
CA SER A 2 16.15 7.69 7.20
C SER A 2 14.96 8.40 6.56
N ASP A 3 14.96 9.72 6.56
CA ASP A 3 13.91 10.59 6.00
C ASP A 3 13.59 10.30 4.52
N PHE A 4 14.56 9.76 3.78
CA PHE A 4 14.41 9.35 2.38
C PHE A 4 13.41 8.19 2.21
N VAL A 5 13.41 7.23 3.14
CA VAL A 5 12.48 6.08 3.10
C VAL A 5 11.05 6.53 3.38
N LEU A 6 10.86 7.47 4.30
CA LEU A 6 9.55 8.05 4.62
C LEU A 6 8.97 8.85 3.45
N LYS A 7 9.82 9.53 2.67
CA LYS A 7 9.41 10.33 1.50
C LYS A 7 8.81 9.45 0.39
N ILE A 8 9.46 8.32 0.10
CA ILE A 8 9.02 7.34 -0.91
C ILE A 8 7.64 6.73 -0.60
N ILE A 9 7.26 6.66 0.68
CA ILE A 9 6.07 5.97 1.19
C ILE A 9 4.83 6.88 1.16
N ASN A 10 4.97 8.21 1.12
CA ASN A 10 3.79 9.12 1.18
C ASN A 10 3.59 9.96 -0.09
N GLU A 11 4.25 9.61 -1.19
CA GLU A 11 4.05 10.26 -2.48
C GLU A 11 2.99 9.53 -3.33
N TRP A 12 2.16 10.32 -4.02
CA TRP A 12 1.22 9.81 -5.01
C TRP A 12 1.98 9.25 -6.22
N ARG A 13 1.57 8.08 -6.70
CA ARG A 13 2.15 7.36 -7.82
C ARG A 13 1.08 6.90 -8.79
N VAL A 14 1.47 6.66 -10.03
CA VAL A 14 0.58 6.08 -11.05
C VAL A 14 0.68 4.56 -11.02
N ALA A 15 -0.46 3.89 -10.95
CA ALA A 15 -0.59 2.46 -11.16
C ALA A 15 -1.41 2.19 -12.43
N LYS A 16 -1.08 1.13 -13.15
CA LYS A 16 -1.66 0.81 -14.45
C LYS A 16 -2.28 -0.58 -14.50
N ALA A 17 -3.45 -0.68 -15.10
CA ALA A 17 -4.12 -1.92 -15.42
C ALA A 17 -3.74 -2.42 -16.83
N SER A 18 -4.01 -3.70 -17.11
CA SER A 18 -3.69 -4.34 -18.40
C SER A 18 -4.43 -3.71 -19.59
N ASN A 19 -5.60 -3.12 -19.35
CA ASN A 19 -6.39 -2.40 -20.36
C ASN A 19 -5.89 -0.97 -20.61
N GLY A 20 -4.81 -0.54 -19.96
CA GLY A 20 -4.24 0.80 -20.11
C GLY A 20 -4.79 1.85 -19.15
N ASN A 21 -5.81 1.53 -18.34
CA ASN A 21 -6.32 2.45 -17.33
C ASN A 21 -5.25 2.76 -16.28
N GLU A 22 -5.15 4.03 -15.90
CA GLU A 22 -4.17 4.55 -14.94
C GLU A 22 -4.89 5.24 -13.78
N ILE A 23 -4.40 5.01 -12.56
CA ILE A 23 -4.94 5.61 -11.33
C ILE A 23 -3.81 6.13 -10.45
N CYS A 24 -4.09 7.18 -9.69
CA CYS A 24 -3.19 7.69 -8.66
C CYS A 24 -3.41 6.92 -7.35
N VAL A 25 -2.31 6.52 -6.72
CA VAL A 25 -2.30 5.77 -5.46
C VAL A 25 -1.15 6.18 -4.54
N GLN A 26 -1.28 5.96 -3.24
CA GLN A 26 -0.18 6.07 -2.28
C GLN A 26 0.19 4.71 -1.68
N ILE A 27 1.48 4.52 -1.36
CA ILE A 27 1.98 3.29 -0.73
C ILE A 27 2.12 3.50 0.78
N ILE A 28 1.07 3.26 1.55
CA ILE A 28 1.08 3.55 2.99
C ILE A 28 1.55 2.33 3.82
N PRO A 29 2.11 2.54 5.03
CA PRO A 29 2.51 1.44 5.90
C PRO A 29 1.31 0.64 6.38
N MET A 30 1.41 -0.69 6.33
CA MET A 30 0.45 -1.61 6.93
C MET A 30 0.87 -1.87 8.37
N LYS A 31 0.11 -1.37 9.34
CA LYS A 31 0.36 -1.59 10.76
C LYS A 31 -0.57 -2.65 11.31
N ARG A 32 -0.04 -3.55 12.14
CA ARG A 32 -0.81 -4.49 12.95
C ARG A 32 -0.47 -4.32 14.41
N GLN A 33 -1.45 -4.58 15.27
CA GLN A 33 -1.24 -4.65 16.70
C GLN A 33 -0.53 -5.96 17.03
N GLN A 34 0.53 -5.88 17.82
CA GLN A 34 1.26 -7.04 18.34
C GLN A 34 1.31 -6.97 19.87
N ASN A 35 1.10 -8.12 20.50
CA ASN A 35 1.21 -8.26 21.95
C ASN A 35 2.67 -8.12 22.40
N THR A 36 2.87 -7.49 23.55
CA THR A 36 4.15 -7.34 24.23
C THR A 36 3.98 -7.72 25.69
N LEU A 37 5.10 -7.89 26.42
CA LEU A 37 5.06 -8.17 27.86
C LEU A 37 4.27 -7.09 28.64
N ASP A 38 4.36 -5.83 28.18
CA ASP A 38 3.72 -4.67 28.82
C ASP A 38 2.38 -4.26 28.18
N GLY A 39 1.78 -5.09 27.31
CA GLY A 39 0.51 -4.79 26.64
C GLY A 39 0.55 -5.01 25.13
N PHE A 40 0.40 -3.95 24.34
CA PHE A 40 0.43 -4.04 22.88
C PHE A 40 1.10 -2.83 22.23
N LYS A 41 1.65 -3.04 21.03
CA LYS A 41 2.19 -1.98 20.19
C LYS A 41 1.73 -2.15 18.75
N TRP A 42 1.63 -1.03 18.03
CA TRP A 42 1.43 -1.04 16.58
C TRP A 42 2.78 -1.19 15.89
N VAL A 43 2.92 -2.21 15.05
CA VAL A 43 4.13 -2.51 14.30
C VAL A 43 3.81 -2.47 12.82
N GLU A 44 4.67 -1.82 12.04
CA GLU A 44 4.62 -1.92 10.58
C GLU A 44 5.01 -3.35 10.18
N VAL A 45 4.09 -4.05 9.55
CA VAL A 45 4.26 -5.46 9.13
C VAL A 45 4.31 -5.60 7.61
N GLY A 46 4.19 -4.49 6.88
CA GLY A 46 4.19 -4.46 5.44
C GLY A 46 3.73 -3.11 4.92
N LYS A 47 3.30 -3.11 3.66
CA LYS A 47 2.76 -1.94 2.97
C LYS A 47 1.39 -2.28 2.41
N LYS A 48 0.59 -1.26 2.12
CA LYS A 48 -0.69 -1.36 1.44
C LYS A 48 -0.87 -0.14 0.52
N ILE A 49 -1.90 -0.16 -0.28
CA ILE A 49 -2.23 0.92 -1.21
C ILE A 49 -3.40 1.72 -0.66
N GLN A 50 -3.31 3.05 -0.73
CA GLN A 50 -4.45 3.95 -0.57
C GLN A 50 -4.84 4.51 -1.94
N LEU A 51 -6.12 4.39 -2.27
CA LEU A 51 -6.72 5.01 -3.45
C LEU A 51 -7.05 6.48 -3.17
N GLU A 52 -7.26 7.30 -4.21
CA GLU A 52 -7.71 8.69 -4.06
C GLU A 52 -8.99 8.85 -3.22
N SER A 53 -9.86 7.84 -3.23
CA SER A 53 -11.06 7.81 -2.38
C SER A 53 -10.77 7.64 -0.88
N GLY A 54 -9.51 7.41 -0.49
CA GLY A 54 -9.11 7.06 0.87
C GLY A 54 -9.24 5.57 1.20
N ARG A 55 -9.89 4.78 0.33
CA ARG A 55 -10.01 3.32 0.48
C ARG A 55 -8.63 2.67 0.46
N GLU A 56 -8.40 1.78 1.41
CA GLU A 56 -7.18 1.00 1.50
C GLU A 56 -7.36 -0.38 0.86
N VAL A 57 -6.35 -0.85 0.13
CA VAL A 57 -6.30 -2.18 -0.47
C VAL A 57 -4.94 -2.81 -0.24
N ASP A 58 -4.92 -4.11 0.01
CA ASP A 58 -3.68 -4.84 0.25
C ASP A 58 -2.91 -5.07 -1.06
N PHE A 59 -1.58 -5.15 -0.94
CA PHE A 59 -0.77 -5.69 -2.03
C PHE A 59 -1.02 -7.18 -2.20
N ASN A 60 -0.87 -7.65 -3.44
CA ASN A 60 -0.66 -9.05 -3.74
C ASN A 60 0.71 -9.53 -3.22
N LEU A 61 0.91 -10.84 -3.17
CA LEU A 61 2.16 -11.47 -2.69
C LEU A 61 3.41 -11.03 -3.46
N ASP A 62 3.27 -10.52 -4.68
CA ASP A 62 4.39 -10.01 -5.48
C ASP A 62 4.89 -8.62 -5.04
N GLY A 63 4.17 -7.95 -4.13
CA GLY A 63 4.55 -6.65 -3.55
C GLY A 63 4.52 -5.47 -4.52
N LYS A 64 4.01 -5.67 -5.74
CA LYS A 64 4.00 -4.64 -6.81
C LYS A 64 2.65 -4.50 -7.51
N SER A 65 1.71 -5.40 -7.23
CA SER A 65 0.36 -5.37 -7.80
C SER A 65 -0.70 -5.47 -6.72
N PHE A 66 -1.92 -5.01 -7.03
CA PHE A 66 -3.05 -4.98 -6.11
C PHE A 66 -4.37 -4.98 -6.90
N TYR A 67 -5.46 -5.35 -6.23
CA TYR A 67 -6.81 -5.32 -6.82
C TYR A 67 -7.62 -4.18 -6.22
N THR A 68 -8.33 -3.42 -7.07
CA THR A 68 -9.32 -2.41 -6.62
C THR A 68 -10.72 -3.01 -6.50
N ASP A 69 -11.00 -4.03 -7.31
CA ASP A 69 -12.25 -4.80 -7.38
C ASP A 69 -11.99 -6.19 -8.02
N VAL A 70 -13.03 -7.01 -8.11
CA VAL A 70 -13.03 -8.30 -8.81
C VAL A 70 -12.50 -8.12 -10.23
N ASN A 71 -11.44 -8.86 -10.56
CA ASN A 71 -10.75 -8.82 -11.86
C ASN A 71 -10.17 -7.46 -12.26
N GLN A 72 -10.03 -6.50 -11.34
CA GLN A 72 -9.40 -5.19 -11.60
C GLN A 72 -7.99 -5.13 -11.00
N LEU A 73 -7.03 -5.77 -11.68
CA LEU A 73 -5.61 -5.79 -11.29
C LEU A 73 -4.89 -4.53 -11.77
N TYR A 74 -4.20 -3.86 -10.85
CA TYR A 74 -3.27 -2.77 -11.13
C TYR A 74 -1.86 -3.12 -10.70
N ARG A 75 -0.87 -2.51 -11.36
CA ARG A 75 0.56 -2.65 -11.03
C ARG A 75 1.19 -1.27 -10.95
N LEU A 76 2.06 -1.08 -9.96
CA LEU A 76 2.87 0.13 -9.88
C LEU A 76 3.82 0.20 -11.09
N ILE A 77 3.93 1.38 -11.72
CA ILE A 77 4.90 1.66 -12.79
C ILE A 77 6.26 2.01 -12.17
#